data_AF-A0A2M7XCR4-F1
#
_entry.id   AF-A0A2M7XCR4-F1
#
_cell.length_a   1.000
_cell.length_b   1.000
_cell.length_c   1.000
_cell.angle_alpha   90.00
_cell.angle_beta   90.00
_cell.angle_gamma   90.00
#
_symmetry.space_group_name_H-M   'P 1'
#
loop_
_entity.id
_entity.type
_entity.pdbx_description
1 polymer ?
#
loop_
_entity_poly.entity_id
_entity_poly.type
_entity_poly.pdbx_seq_one_letter_code
_entity_poly.pdbx_strand_id
1 'polypeptide(L)'
;MSSIQGSELWNEGLKLVSYCPVCETRYNPMEAQLLGQDGETHLLHVQCRTCHNSILALVLVNPSGASSVGLLTDLSYEDVMRFRGNGSVTVNDVIDTHKHLEDWGLEEFLGKQQVDRLKKRARKQRTKKTQ
;
A
#
# COMPACT_ATOMS: atom_id res chain seq x y z
N MET A 1 -7.75 37.04 -0.60
CA MET A 1 -7.92 36.59 0.81
C MET A 1 -8.05 35.06 0.87
N SER A 2 -7.28 34.32 0.05
CA SER A 2 -7.51 32.89 -0.24
C SER A 2 -6.40 31.96 0.29
N SER A 3 -5.30 32.50 0.81
CA SER A 3 -4.13 31.73 1.23
C SER A 3 -4.21 31.20 2.66
N ILE A 4 -5.02 31.80 3.53
CA ILE A 4 -5.11 31.43 4.96
C ILE A 4 -6.04 30.22 5.19
N GLN A 5 -7.08 30.07 4.36
CA GLN A 5 -8.03 28.94 4.46
C GLN A 5 -7.40 27.60 4.06
N GLY A 6 -6.48 27.58 3.11
CA GLY A 6 -5.82 26.35 2.67
C GLY A 6 -4.97 25.69 3.77
N SER A 7 -4.29 26.48 4.59
CA SER A 7 -3.42 25.95 5.65
C SER A 7 -4.18 25.33 6.83
N GLU A 8 -5.34 25.88 7.20
CA GLU A 8 -6.13 25.35 8.32
C GLU A 8 -6.82 24.03 7.94
N LEU A 9 -7.39 23.96 6.74
CA LEU A 9 -7.99 22.73 6.19
C LEU A 9 -6.94 21.62 6.06
N TRP A 10 -5.74 21.95 5.57
CA TRP A 10 -4.65 20.98 5.49
C TRP A 10 -4.25 20.42 6.86
N ASN A 11 -4.19 21.27 7.89
CA ASN A 11 -3.91 20.84 9.26
C ASN A 11 -5.00 19.91 9.83
N GLU A 12 -6.27 20.08 9.44
CA GLU A 12 -7.35 19.15 9.80
C GLU A 12 -7.22 17.80 9.09
N GLY A 13 -6.90 17.80 7.80
CA GLY A 13 -6.63 16.58 7.05
C GLY A 13 -5.48 15.77 7.65
N LEU A 14 -4.41 16.46 8.07
CA LEU A 14 -3.29 15.86 8.77
C LEU A 14 -3.75 15.17 10.08
N LYS A 15 -4.62 15.78 10.88
CA LYS A 15 -5.15 15.14 12.11
C LYS A 15 -5.78 13.75 11.88
N LEU A 16 -6.30 13.46 10.68
CA LEU A 16 -6.87 12.15 10.35
C LEU A 16 -5.81 11.04 10.17
N VAL A 17 -4.57 11.42 9.85
CA VAL A 17 -3.42 10.51 9.69
C VAL A 17 -2.42 10.64 10.85
N SER A 18 -2.91 11.11 12.00
CA SER A 18 -2.13 11.48 13.18
C SER A 18 -1.67 10.33 14.06
N TYR A 19 -2.16 9.11 13.79
CA TYR A 19 -1.85 7.93 14.58
C TYR A 19 -1.57 6.73 13.69
N CYS A 20 -0.68 5.86 14.15
CA CYS A 20 -0.42 4.59 13.50
C CYS A 20 -1.57 3.60 13.80
N PRO A 21 -2.24 3.00 12.79
CA PRO A 21 -3.32 2.04 13.02
C PRO A 21 -2.81 0.67 13.52
N VAL A 22 -1.49 0.47 13.57
CA VAL A 22 -0.87 -0.78 14.03
C VAL A 22 -0.46 -0.72 15.51
N CYS A 23 0.19 0.37 15.93
CA CYS A 23 0.74 0.51 17.27
C CYS A 23 0.19 1.72 18.04
N GLU A 24 -0.79 2.42 17.47
CA GLU A 24 -1.54 3.54 18.07
C GLU A 24 -0.69 4.77 18.47
N THR A 25 0.59 4.78 18.10
CA THR A 25 1.48 5.92 18.36
C THR A 25 0.99 7.16 17.63
N ARG A 26 0.78 8.26 18.37
CA ARG A 26 0.36 9.58 17.86
C ARG A 26 1.55 10.45 17.44
N TYR A 27 1.27 11.49 16.65
CA TYR A 27 2.14 12.54 16.11
C TYR A 27 3.50 12.84 16.78
N ASN A 28 4.45 13.26 15.93
CA ASN A 28 5.89 13.47 16.13
C ASN A 28 6.73 12.18 16.32
N PRO A 29 6.30 11.08 15.66
CA PRO A 29 7.26 10.17 15.01
C PRO A 29 6.79 9.68 13.62
N MET A 30 5.85 10.36 12.95
CA MET A 30 5.37 9.99 11.60
C MET A 30 5.90 10.97 10.56
N GLU A 31 6.78 10.51 9.68
CA GLU A 31 7.26 11.27 8.51
C GLU A 31 6.22 11.16 7.42
N ALA A 32 5.39 12.19 7.26
CA ALA A 32 4.41 12.26 6.18
C ALA A 32 5.01 12.97 4.97
N GLN A 33 5.03 12.29 3.83
CA GLN A 33 5.55 12.78 2.56
C GLN A 33 4.39 12.89 1.56
N LEU A 34 4.19 14.09 1.00
CA LEU A 34 3.18 14.32 -0.03
C LEU A 34 3.63 13.68 -1.34
N LEU A 35 2.88 12.69 -1.82
CA LEU A 35 3.12 12.01 -3.08
C LEU A 35 2.45 12.74 -4.25
N GLY A 36 1.30 13.36 -4.01
CA GLY A 36 0.56 14.09 -5.02
C GLY A 36 -0.68 14.75 -4.47
N GLN A 37 -1.24 15.66 -5.25
CA GLN A 37 -2.45 16.39 -4.94
C GLN A 37 -3.29 16.53 -6.22
N ASP A 38 -4.60 16.38 -6.08
CA ASP A 38 -5.59 16.72 -7.10
C ASP A 38 -6.77 17.44 -6.44
N GLY A 39 -6.85 18.75 -6.65
CA GLY A 39 -7.78 19.64 -5.97
C GLY A 39 -7.67 19.54 -4.44
N GLU A 40 -8.76 19.09 -3.81
CA GLU A 40 -8.92 18.91 -2.37
C GLU A 40 -8.37 17.57 -1.85
N THR A 41 -7.91 16.71 -2.77
CA THR A 41 -7.42 15.36 -2.47
C THR A 41 -5.91 15.34 -2.41
N HIS A 42 -5.36 14.76 -1.35
CA HIS A 42 -3.93 14.65 -1.12
C HIS A 42 -3.56 13.19 -0.88
N LEU A 43 -2.52 12.70 -1.56
CA LEU A 43 -1.97 11.38 -1.34
C LEU A 43 -0.67 11.50 -0.56
N LEU A 44 -0.60 10.80 0.57
CA LEU A 44 0.52 10.84 1.50
C LEU A 44 1.11 9.44 1.64
N HIS A 45 2.44 9.35 1.69
CA HIS A 45 3.15 8.24 2.30
C HIS A 45 3.48 8.60 3.73
N VAL A 46 3.21 7.72 4.68
CA VAL A 46 3.51 7.95 6.09
C VAL A 46 4.19 6.74 6.68
N GLN A 47 5.38 6.92 7.23
CA GLN A 47 6.09 5.86 7.93
C GLN A 47 6.09 6.10 9.43
N CYS A 48 5.67 5.08 10.19
CA CYS A 48 5.73 5.13 11.66
C CYS A 48 7.16 4.81 12.12
N ARG A 49 7.84 5.72 12.83
CA ARG A 49 9.19 5.45 13.37
C ARG A 49 9.20 4.46 14.55
N THR A 50 8.04 4.06 15.09
CA THR A 50 7.94 3.12 16.22
C THR A 50 7.84 1.67 15.76
N CYS A 51 6.91 1.36 14.85
CA CYS A 51 6.70 0.00 14.35
C CYS A 51 7.14 -0.20 12.89
N HIS A 52 7.69 0.84 12.25
CA HIS A 52 8.20 0.86 10.87
C HIS A 52 7.23 0.53 9.73
N ASN A 53 5.97 0.21 10.05
CA ASN A 53 4.91 0.09 9.05
C ASN A 53 4.68 1.40 8.29
N SER A 54 4.38 1.26 7.01
CA SER A 54 4.06 2.35 6.10
C SER A 54 2.56 2.39 5.82
N ILE A 55 2.04 3.59 5.59
CA ILE A 55 0.65 3.85 5.26
C ILE A 55 0.63 4.74 4.03
N LEU A 56 -0.12 4.34 3.01
CA LEU A 56 -0.56 5.23 1.95
C LEU A 56 -1.91 5.81 2.34
N ALA A 57 -1.97 7.11 2.56
CA ALA A 57 -3.18 7.79 2.99
C ALA A 57 -3.68 8.76 1.92
N LEU A 58 -4.91 8.57 1.48
CA LEU A 58 -5.65 9.53 0.68
C LEU A 58 -6.47 10.39 1.64
N VAL A 59 -6.25 11.71 1.62
CA VAL A 59 -6.92 12.67 2.49
C VAL A 59 -7.68 13.66 1.62
N LEU A 60 -9.00 13.69 1.78
CA LEU A 60 -9.88 14.67 1.14
C LEU A 60 -10.29 15.70 2.18
N VAL A 61 -9.99 16.98 1.93
CA VAL A 61 -10.42 18.08 2.80
C VAL A 61 -11.21 19.10 2.02
N ASN A 62 -12.45 19.29 2.41
CA ASN A 62 -13.35 20.27 1.80
C ASN A 62 -14.08 21.09 2.88
N PRO A 63 -14.82 22.14 2.52
CA PRO A 63 -15.54 22.97 3.49
C PRO A 63 -16.60 22.21 4.31
N SER A 64 -17.08 21.06 3.83
CA SER A 64 -18.05 20.21 4.54
C SER A 64 -17.39 19.26 5.55
N GLY A 65 -16.06 19.13 5.50
CA GLY A 65 -15.28 18.33 6.44
C GLY A 65 -14.07 17.66 5.79
N ALA A 66 -13.35 16.89 6.62
CA ALA A 66 -12.21 16.08 6.20
C ALA A 66 -12.55 14.58 6.27
N SER A 67 -12.05 13.82 5.32
CA SER A 67 -12.11 12.35 5.31
C SER A 67 -10.80 11.75 4.84
N SER A 68 -10.51 10.52 5.27
CA SER A 68 -9.30 9.82 4.85
C SER A 68 -9.55 8.34 4.61
N VAL A 69 -8.80 7.78 3.65
CA VAL A 69 -8.69 6.33 3.42
C VAL A 69 -7.22 5.98 3.49
N GLY A 70 -6.88 5.06 4.38
CA GLY A 70 -5.52 4.57 4.56
C GLY A 70 -5.38 3.13 4.09
N LEU A 71 -4.28 2.84 3.40
CA LEU A 71 -3.82 1.49 3.07
C LEU A 71 -2.54 1.20 3.84
N LEU A 72 -2.57 0.18 4.69
CA LEU A 72 -1.36 -0.35 5.31
C LEU A 72 -0.53 -1.07 4.24
N THR A 73 0.76 -0.75 4.17
CA THR A 73 1.65 -1.24 3.12
C THR A 73 3.06 -1.43 3.64
N ASP A 74 3.80 -2.31 2.98
CA ASP A 74 5.23 -2.51 3.15
C ASP A 74 6.08 -1.62 2.22
N LEU A 75 5.44 -0.84 1.34
CA LEU A 75 6.14 0.03 0.41
C LEU A 75 6.89 1.14 1.13
N SER A 76 8.19 1.26 0.85
CA SER A 76 8.97 2.47 1.16
C SER A 76 8.53 3.64 0.28
N TYR A 77 8.91 4.86 0.64
CA TYR A 77 8.65 6.03 -0.22
C TYR A 77 9.26 5.84 -1.61
N GLU A 78 10.48 5.32 -1.67
CA GLU A 78 11.19 5.03 -2.91
C GLU A 78 10.46 3.98 -3.76
N ASP A 79 9.91 2.93 -3.13
CA ASP A 79 9.10 1.94 -3.84
C ASP A 79 7.84 2.57 -4.42
N VAL A 80 7.14 3.43 -3.66
CA VAL A 80 5.95 4.12 -4.15
C VAL A 80 6.29 5.00 -5.36
N MET A 81 7.38 5.75 -5.28
CA MET A 81 7.83 6.61 -6.38
C MET A 81 8.22 5.77 -7.62
N ARG A 82 8.87 4.61 -7.43
CA ARG A 82 9.15 3.66 -8.51
C ARG A 82 7.86 3.13 -9.13
N PHE A 83 6.91 2.67 -8.32
CA PHE A 83 5.66 2.07 -8.82
C PHE A 83 4.73 3.09 -9.46
N ARG A 84 4.72 4.34 -9.00
CA ARG A 84 3.95 5.43 -9.61
C ARG A 84 4.31 5.66 -11.08
N GLY A 85 5.58 5.50 -11.43
CA GLY A 85 6.07 5.66 -12.81
C GLY A 85 5.86 4.43 -13.69
N ASN A 86 5.49 3.29 -13.11
CA ASN A 86 5.32 2.04 -13.84
C ASN A 86 3.91 1.91 -14.42
N GLY A 87 3.80 1.20 -15.54
CA GLY A 87 2.50 0.85 -16.11
C GLY A 87 1.68 -0.05 -15.18
N SER A 88 0.37 -0.07 -15.39
CA SER A 88 -0.50 -1.05 -14.74
C SER A 88 -0.08 -2.47 -15.10
N VAL A 89 -0.12 -3.39 -14.13
CA VAL A 89 0.09 -4.81 -14.39
C VAL A 89 -0.93 -5.31 -15.41
N THR A 90 -0.44 -5.85 -16.52
CA THR A 90 -1.25 -6.37 -17.62
C THR A 90 -1.45 -7.87 -17.49
N VAL A 91 -2.40 -8.42 -18.27
CA VAL A 91 -2.60 -9.87 -18.36
C VAL A 91 -1.34 -10.58 -18.86
N ASN A 92 -0.61 -9.98 -19.80
CA ASN A 92 0.61 -10.57 -20.34
C ASN A 92 1.70 -10.64 -19.27
N ASP A 93 1.86 -9.61 -18.43
CA ASP A 93 2.84 -9.63 -17.33
C ASP A 93 2.59 -10.80 -16.38
N VAL A 94 1.31 -11.10 -16.09
CA VAL A 94 0.91 -12.25 -15.26
C VAL A 94 1.26 -13.57 -15.96
N ILE A 95 0.95 -13.70 -17.25
CA ILE A 95 1.26 -14.91 -18.04
C ILE A 95 2.77 -15.15 -18.11
N ASP A 96 3.54 -14.10 -18.38
CA ASP A 96 4.99 -14.19 -18.54
C ASP A 96 5.69 -14.48 -17.21
N THR A 97 5.19 -13.92 -16.11
CA THR A 97 5.65 -14.26 -14.77
C THR A 97 5.35 -15.72 -14.44
N HIS A 98 4.16 -16.22 -14.77
CA HIS A 98 3.80 -17.62 -14.55
C HIS A 98 4.73 -18.57 -15.30
N LYS A 99 4.98 -18.31 -16.59
CA LYS A 99 5.91 -19.10 -17.40
C LYS A 99 7.32 -19.07 -16.83
N HIS A 100 7.83 -17.89 -16.46
CA HIS A 100 9.15 -17.77 -15.82
C HIS A 100 9.25 -18.60 -14.54
N LEU A 101 8.21 -18.60 -13.70
CA LEU A 101 8.22 -19.40 -12.47
C LEU A 101 8.12 -20.92 -12.73
N GLU A 102 7.54 -21.34 -13.84
CA GLU A 102 7.57 -22.75 -14.27
C GLU A 102 8.96 -23.13 -14.82
N ASP A 103 9.53 -22.29 -15.69
CA ASP A 103 10.79 -22.57 -16.39
C ASP A 103 12.01 -22.46 -15.47
N TRP A 104 12.07 -21.42 -14.64
CA TRP A 104 13.18 -21.17 -13.71
C TRP A 104 13.10 -22.05 -12.45
N GLY A 105 12.00 -22.81 -12.30
CA GLY A 105 11.76 -23.69 -11.16
C GLY A 105 11.29 -22.93 -9.92
N LEU A 106 9.98 -22.98 -9.65
CA LEU A 106 9.35 -22.42 -8.44
C LEU A 106 10.05 -22.82 -7.12
N GLU A 107 10.68 -24.00 -7.10
CA GLU A 107 11.41 -24.55 -5.95
C GLU A 107 12.73 -23.81 -5.67
N GLU A 108 13.35 -23.27 -6.71
CA GLU A 108 14.55 -22.46 -6.62
C GLU A 108 14.22 -21.04 -6.13
N PHE A 109 13.04 -20.53 -6.50
CA PHE A 109 12.56 -19.20 -6.09
C PHE A 109 11.98 -19.15 -4.65
N LEU A 110 11.13 -20.11 -4.26
CA LEU A 110 10.44 -20.11 -2.95
C LEU A 110 11.05 -21.05 -1.91
N GLY A 111 11.98 -21.92 -2.33
CA GLY A 111 12.47 -23.04 -1.53
C GLY A 111 11.51 -24.23 -1.51
N LYS A 112 12.07 -25.45 -1.62
CA LYS A 112 11.34 -26.73 -1.76
C LYS A 112 10.22 -26.93 -0.74
N GLN A 113 10.45 -26.59 0.53
CA GLN A 113 9.45 -26.81 1.60
C GLN A 113 8.18 -25.98 1.41
N GLN A 114 8.30 -24.75 0.90
CA GLN A 114 7.15 -23.88 0.65
C GLN A 114 6.35 -24.38 -0.56
N VAL A 115 7.05 -24.77 -1.62
CA VAL A 115 6.43 -25.32 -2.83
C VAL A 115 5.66 -26.61 -2.54
N ASP A 116 6.20 -27.52 -1.73
CA ASP A 116 5.51 -28.74 -1.34
C ASP A 116 4.21 -28.47 -0.57
N ARG A 117 4.22 -27.46 0.32
CA ARG A 117 3.02 -27.02 1.04
C ARG A 117 1.96 -26.48 0.07
N LEU A 118 2.35 -25.67 -0.93
CA LEU A 118 1.44 -25.13 -1.94
C LEU A 118 0.87 -26.23 -2.85
N LYS A 119 1.70 -27.14 -3.36
CA LYS A 119 1.28 -28.28 -4.19
C LYS A 119 0.28 -29.18 -3.44
N LYS A 120 0.51 -29.46 -2.15
CA LYS A 120 -0.42 -30.22 -1.30
C LYS A 120 -1.77 -29.50 -1.12
N ARG A 121 -1.76 -28.18 -0.89
CA ARG A 121 -2.99 -27.37 -0.77
C ARG A 121 -3.80 -27.36 -2.08
N ALA A 122 -3.15 -27.13 -3.22
CA ALA A 122 -3.80 -27.12 -4.53
C ALA A 122 -4.45 -28.46 -4.88
N ARG A 123 -3.77 -29.58 -4.61
CA ARG A 123 -4.34 -30.94 -4.79
C ARG A 123 -5.59 -31.16 -3.94
N LYS A 124 -5.58 -30.73 -2.67
CA LYS A 124 -6.72 -30.86 -1.74
C LYS A 124 -7.92 -30.00 -2.14
N GLN A 125 -7.70 -28.84 -2.76
CA GLN A 125 -8.77 -27.99 -3.27
C GLN A 125 -9.40 -28.55 -4.56
N ARG A 126 -8.58 -29.13 -5.45
CA ARG A 126 -9.10 -29.81 -6.65
C ARG A 126 -9.97 -31.02 -6.30
N THR A 127 -9.56 -31.86 -5.35
CA THR A 127 -10.37 -33.03 -4.95
C THR A 127 -11.67 -32.66 -4.24
N LYS A 128 -11.73 -31.49 -3.57
CA LYS A 128 -12.97 -30.98 -2.96
C LYS A 128 -13.95 -30.33 -3.94
N LYS A 129 -13.51 -29.96 -5.15
CA LYS A 129 -14.37 -29.36 -6.18
C LYS A 129 -15.04 -30.39 -7.11
N THR A 130 -14.65 -31.66 -7.01
CA THR A 130 -15.20 -32.77 -7.81
C THR A 130 -16.21 -33.62 -7.04
N GLN A 131 -16.54 -33.25 -5.79
CA GLN A 131 -17.69 -33.74 -5.02
C GLN A 131 -18.71 -32.61 -4.91
#